data_AF-A0A966QJU7-F1
#
_entry.id   AF-A0A966QJU7-F1
#
_cell.length_a   1.000
_cell.length_b   1.000
_cell.length_c   1.000
_cell.angle_alpha   90.00
_cell.angle_beta   90.00
_cell.angle_gamma   90.00
#
_symmetry.space_group_name_H-M   'P 1'
#
loop_
_entity.id
_entity.type
_entity.pdbx_description
1 polymer ?
#
loop_
_entity_poly.entity_id
_entity_poly.type
_entity_poly.pdbx_seq_one_letter_code
_entity_poly.pdbx_strand_id
1 'polypeptide(L)'
;HPCPHWHGVELNKPDWAAWSHCLAWSLYGIQGQPLLWCGMNAYHRAMHFDLPASPSGWLRLIDTALPAGDDLPEQPARWEPPGAPLESRSLMLLIAPGILDGN
;
A
#
# COMPACT_ATOMS: atom_id res chain seq x y z
N HIS A 1 -2.08 -8.07 18.96
CA HIS A 1 -2.52 -7.69 17.60
C HIS A 1 -1.45 -6.78 16.99
N PRO A 2 -1.07 -6.97 15.71
CA PRO A 2 -0.17 -6.05 15.04
C PRO A 2 -0.80 -4.65 15.04
N CYS A 3 -0.05 -3.63 15.45
CA CYS A 3 -0.49 -2.25 15.39
C CYS A 3 -0.17 -1.68 13.99
N PRO A 4 -1.09 -0.89 13.38
CA PRO A 4 -0.81 -0.21 12.13
C PRO A 4 0.27 0.86 12.32
N HIS A 5 1.23 0.87 11.40
CA HIS A 5 2.20 1.94 11.26
C HIS A 5 1.68 2.92 10.22
N TRP A 6 1.51 4.19 10.60
CA TRP A 6 0.90 5.21 9.75
C TRP A 6 1.95 6.00 8.96
N HIS A 7 1.61 6.35 7.73
CA HIS A 7 2.45 7.07 6.79
C HIS A 7 1.62 8.13 6.05
N GLY A 8 2.30 9.14 5.50
CA GLY A 8 1.71 10.04 4.52
C GLY A 8 2.18 9.63 3.13
N VAL A 9 2.37 10.61 2.26
CA VAL A 9 3.12 10.45 1.00
C VAL A 9 4.54 9.94 1.28
N GLU A 10 5.16 10.44 2.36
CA GLU A 10 6.44 9.97 2.85
C GLU A 10 6.28 8.97 4.02
N LEU A 11 7.22 8.02 4.13
CA LEU A 11 7.21 7.03 5.22
C LEU A 11 7.30 7.69 6.59
N ASN A 12 6.50 7.18 7.52
CA ASN A 12 6.44 7.59 8.93
C ASN A 12 6.11 9.08 9.16
N LYS A 13 5.55 9.75 8.14
CA LYS A 13 5.12 11.15 8.20
C LYS A 13 3.62 11.27 7.87
N PRO A 14 2.72 10.68 8.69
CA PRO A 14 1.29 10.81 8.44
C PRO A 14 0.84 12.27 8.58
N ASP A 15 -0.07 12.67 7.71
CA ASP A 15 -0.73 13.97 7.80
C ASP A 15 -2.12 13.81 8.43
N TRP A 16 -2.24 14.26 9.68
CA TRP A 16 -3.48 14.20 10.45
C TRP A 16 -4.32 15.47 10.38
N ALA A 17 -3.91 16.45 9.57
CA ALA A 17 -4.69 17.65 9.42
C ALA A 17 -6.08 17.31 8.85
N ALA A 18 -7.11 18.04 9.28
CA ALA A 18 -8.49 17.79 8.85
C ALA A 18 -8.71 17.94 7.34
N TRP A 19 -7.81 18.65 6.64
CA TRP A 19 -7.81 18.82 5.20
C TRP A 19 -6.98 17.78 4.45
N SER A 20 -6.37 16.81 5.15
CA SER A 20 -5.54 15.83 4.47
C SER A 20 -6.39 14.93 3.59
N HIS A 21 -5.88 14.67 2.39
CA HIS A 21 -6.55 13.85 1.39
C HIS A 21 -5.74 12.60 1.04
N CYS A 22 -4.70 12.31 1.80
CA CYS A 22 -3.85 11.14 1.60
C CYS A 22 -3.49 10.50 2.92
N LEU A 23 -3.50 9.17 2.95
CA LEU A 23 -3.05 8.40 4.10
C LEU A 23 -2.54 7.05 3.62
N ALA A 24 -1.48 6.57 4.24
CA ALA A 24 -1.01 5.20 4.04
C ALA A 24 -0.74 4.53 5.38
N TRP A 25 -0.74 3.20 5.37
CA TRP A 25 -0.40 2.42 6.55
C TRP A 25 0.18 1.07 6.16
N SER A 26 0.95 0.49 7.06
CA SER A 26 1.49 -0.85 6.94
C SER A 26 1.24 -1.68 8.19
N LEU A 27 1.19 -3.00 8.01
CA LEU A 27 1.27 -3.96 9.11
C LEU A 27 2.54 -4.76 8.99
N TYR A 28 3.14 -5.01 10.15
CA TYR A 28 4.33 -5.83 10.31
C TYR A 28 3.99 -7.06 11.13
N GLY A 29 4.65 -8.17 10.80
CA GLY A 29 4.58 -9.39 11.59
C GLY A 29 5.39 -9.26 12.88
N ILE A 30 5.30 -10.29 13.72
CA ILE A 30 5.96 -10.30 15.04
C ILE A 30 7.49 -10.16 14.92
N GLN A 31 8.09 -10.65 13.82
CA GLN A 31 9.52 -10.56 13.58
C GLN A 31 9.92 -9.26 12.84
N GLY A 32 9.00 -8.31 12.69
CA GLY A 32 9.24 -7.01 12.05
C GLY A 32 9.27 -7.05 10.52
N GLN A 33 8.94 -8.18 9.89
CA GLN A 33 8.79 -8.26 8.44
C GLN A 33 7.49 -7.56 8.00
N PRO A 34 7.49 -6.81 6.89
CA PRO A 34 6.27 -6.22 6.36
C PRO A 34 5.32 -7.33 5.90
N LEU A 35 4.04 -7.18 6.22
CA LEU A 35 2.97 -8.09 5.79
C LEU A 35 2.12 -7.47 4.69
N LEU A 36 1.73 -6.21 4.89
CA LEU A 36 0.93 -5.47 3.93
C LEU A 36 1.23 -3.97 4.04
N TRP A 37 1.00 -3.27 2.93
CA TRP A 37 0.98 -1.82 2.85
C TRP A 37 -0.27 -1.38 2.08
N CYS A 38 -0.96 -0.35 2.56
CA CYS A 38 -2.14 0.21 1.93
C CYS A 38 -1.97 1.72 1.82
N GLY A 39 -2.11 2.24 0.60
CA GLY A 39 -2.14 3.68 0.32
C GLY A 39 -3.52 4.11 -0.14
N MET A 40 -3.93 5.31 0.25
CA MET A 40 -5.18 5.95 -0.14
C MET A 40 -4.92 7.37 -0.59
N ASN A 41 -5.39 7.70 -1.79
CA ASN A 41 -5.39 9.04 -2.35
C ASN A 41 -6.84 9.48 -2.59
N ALA A 42 -7.41 10.26 -1.67
CA ALA A 42 -8.72 10.91 -1.83
C ALA A 42 -8.62 12.28 -2.52
N TYR A 43 -7.43 12.70 -2.94
CA TYR A 43 -7.17 13.98 -3.59
C TYR A 43 -7.52 13.92 -5.09
N HIS A 44 -7.63 15.12 -5.69
CA HIS A 44 -8.01 15.27 -7.09
C HIS A 44 -6.83 15.10 -8.08
N ARG A 45 -5.61 14.86 -7.58
CA ARG A 45 -4.40 14.66 -8.39
C ARG A 45 -3.70 13.38 -8.00
N ALA A 46 -2.94 12.81 -8.94
CA ALA A 46 -2.06 11.69 -8.65
C ALA A 46 -0.97 12.08 -7.63
N MET A 47 -0.58 11.12 -6.80
CA MET A 47 0.48 11.27 -5.80
C MET A 47 1.38 10.03 -5.79
N HIS A 48 2.65 10.22 -5.47
CA HIS A 48 3.63 9.13 -5.34
C HIS A 48 3.92 8.89 -3.87
N PHE A 49 3.58 7.70 -3.38
CA PHE A 49 3.84 7.30 -2.01
C PHE A 49 5.15 6.51 -1.93
N ASP A 50 5.92 6.75 -0.87
CA ASP A 50 7.06 5.92 -0.52
C ASP A 50 6.57 4.56 0.02
N LEU A 51 7.28 3.49 -0.36
CA LEU A 51 7.01 2.14 0.13
C LEU A 51 8.05 1.70 1.15
N PRO A 52 7.65 1.02 2.24
CA PRO A 52 8.61 0.38 3.11
C PRO A 52 9.30 -0.77 2.37
N ALA A 53 10.58 -1.00 2.68
CA ALA A 53 11.34 -2.08 2.09
C ALA A 53 10.70 -3.44 2.44
N SER A 54 10.45 -4.26 1.41
CA SER A 54 10.05 -5.66 1.56
C SER A 54 11.15 -6.57 1.02
N PRO A 55 11.85 -7.35 1.88
CA PRO A 55 12.90 -8.27 1.43
C PRO A 55 12.42 -9.32 0.43
N SER A 56 11.18 -9.80 0.60
CA SER A 56 10.53 -10.73 -0.33
C SER A 56 9.88 -10.01 -1.52
N GLY A 57 9.95 -8.68 -1.56
CA GLY A 57 9.24 -7.80 -2.50
C GLY A 57 7.75 -7.70 -2.21
N TRP A 58 7.07 -6.88 -3.00
CA TRP A 58 5.65 -6.64 -2.88
C TRP A 58 4.89 -7.37 -3.99
N LEU A 59 3.67 -7.82 -3.68
CA LEU A 59 2.67 -8.20 -4.66
C LEU A 59 1.53 -7.18 -4.59
N ARG A 60 1.07 -6.70 -5.74
CA ARG A 60 -0.10 -5.84 -5.85
C ARG A 60 -1.35 -6.70 -5.88
N LEU A 61 -2.16 -6.57 -4.84
CA LEU A 61 -3.43 -7.27 -4.67
C LEU A 61 -4.61 -6.42 -5.14
N ILE A 62 -4.62 -5.12 -4.80
CA ILE A 62 -5.68 -4.19 -5.21
C ILE A 62 -5.06 -2.93 -5.77
N ASP A 63 -5.61 -2.41 -6.86
CA ASP A 63 -5.29 -1.10 -7.42
C ASP A 63 -6.52 -0.52 -8.13
N THR A 64 -7.27 0.32 -7.43
CA THR A 64 -8.56 0.82 -7.92
C THR A 64 -8.42 1.84 -9.04
N ALA A 65 -7.21 2.22 -9.44
CA ALA A 65 -6.96 3.06 -10.59
C ALA A 65 -7.03 2.28 -11.92
N LEU A 66 -7.03 0.95 -11.86
CA LEU A 66 -7.06 0.08 -13.02
C LEU A 66 -8.51 -0.21 -13.47
N PRO A 67 -8.69 -0.67 -14.73
CA PRO A 67 -9.97 -1.18 -15.19
C PRO A 67 -10.50 -2.32 -14.31
N ALA A 68 -11.83 -2.47 -14.29
CA ALA A 68 -12.48 -3.56 -13.57
C ALA A 68 -11.97 -4.93 -14.05
N GLY A 69 -11.57 -5.78 -13.10
CA GLY A 69 -10.95 -7.09 -13.35
C GLY A 69 -9.43 -7.06 -13.24
N ASP A 70 -8.80 -5.92 -13.51
CA ASP A 70 -7.37 -5.69 -13.27
C ASP A 70 -7.13 -5.03 -11.90
N ASP A 71 -8.15 -4.33 -11.37
CA ASP A 71 -8.15 -3.67 -10.07
C ASP A 71 -8.13 -4.63 -8.88
N LEU A 72 -8.64 -5.84 -9.08
CA LEU A 72 -8.57 -6.98 -8.17
C LEU A 72 -8.40 -8.27 -9.01
N PRO A 73 -7.16 -8.59 -9.45
CA PRO A 73 -6.91 -9.75 -10.29
C PRO A 73 -7.04 -11.06 -9.49
N GLU A 74 -7.33 -12.17 -10.18
CA GLU A 74 -7.41 -13.50 -9.56
C GLU A 74 -6.10 -13.91 -8.84
N GLN A 75 -4.96 -13.44 -9.33
CA GLN A 75 -3.64 -13.66 -8.74
C GLN A 75 -2.90 -12.33 -8.57
N PRO A 76 -2.33 -12.05 -7.39
CA PRO A 76 -1.56 -10.84 -7.16
C PRO A 76 -0.31 -10.77 -8.07
N ALA A 77 -0.07 -9.61 -8.66
CA ALA A 77 1.06 -9.40 -9.56
C ALA A 77 2.29 -8.87 -8.81
N ARG A 78 3.50 -9.18 -9.27
CA ARG A 78 4.74 -8.62 -8.70
C ARG A 78 4.73 -7.10 -8.82
N TRP A 79 5.03 -6.41 -7.71
CA TRP A 79 5.28 -4.97 -7.69
C TRP A 79 6.76 -4.70 -7.50
N GLU A 80 7.40 -4.21 -8.57
CA GLU A 80 8.83 -3.89 -8.62
C GLU A 80 9.16 -2.41 -8.37
N PRO A 81 8.30 -1.43 -8.70
CA PRO A 81 8.62 -0.02 -8.46
C PRO A 81 8.91 0.27 -6.98
N PRO A 82 9.84 1.21 -6.69
CA PRO A 82 10.25 1.54 -5.32
C PRO A 82 9.21 2.34 -4.54
N GLY A 83 8.17 2.83 -5.22
CA GLY A 83 7.07 3.60 -4.66
C GLY A 83 5.72 3.12 -5.21
N ALA A 84 4.64 3.71 -4.72
CA ALA A 84 3.28 3.47 -5.17
C ALA A 84 2.69 4.75 -5.77
N PRO A 85 2.57 4.85 -7.11
CA PRO A 85 1.80 5.91 -7.75
C PRO A 85 0.32 5.62 -7.53
N LEU A 86 -0.40 6.55 -6.91
CA LEU A 86 -1.84 6.49 -6.75
C LEU A 86 -2.48 7.61 -7.54
N GLU A 87 -3.32 7.24 -8.51
CA GLU A 87 -4.15 8.17 -9.26
C GLU A 87 -5.15 8.90 -8.37
N SER A 88 -5.79 9.94 -8.92
CA SER A 88 -6.84 10.66 -8.20
C SER A 88 -7.95 9.72 -7.72
N ARG A 89 -8.33 9.84 -6.43
CA ARG A 89 -9.42 9.07 -5.82
C ARG A 89 -9.22 7.55 -5.93
N SER A 90 -8.00 7.09 -5.72
CA SER A 90 -7.64 5.66 -5.80
C SER A 90 -7.02 5.12 -4.51
N LEU A 91 -6.98 3.79 -4.40
CA LEU A 91 -6.31 3.03 -3.36
C LEU A 91 -5.46 1.94 -4.00
N MET A 92 -4.34 1.62 -3.37
CA MET A 92 -3.51 0.47 -3.69
C MET A 92 -3.25 -0.37 -2.42
N LEU A 93 -3.41 -1.68 -2.53
CA LEU A 93 -3.06 -2.65 -1.49
C LEU A 93 -1.93 -3.56 -2.00
N LEU A 94 -0.81 -3.49 -1.30
CA LEU A 94 0.34 -4.36 -1.50
C LEU A 94 0.43 -5.36 -0.35
N ILE A 95 0.85 -6.58 -0.67
CA ILE A 95 1.06 -7.65 0.30
C ILE A 95 2.42 -8.30 0.10
N ALA A 96 3.02 -8.77 1.19
CA ALA A 96 4.20 -9.63 1.10
C ALA A 96 3.76 -11.04 0.65
N PRO A 97 4.54 -11.73 -0.20
CA PRO A 97 4.19 -13.07 -0.68
C PRO A 97 3.80 -14.05 0.44
N GLY A 98 4.53 -14.03 1.56
CA GLY A 98 4.31 -14.94 2.70
C GLY A 98 2.97 -14.77 3.43
N ILE A 99 2.18 -13.72 3.15
CA ILE A 99 0.83 -13.59 3.72
C ILE A 99 -0.17 -14.55 3.07
N LEU A 100 0.06 -14.93 1.81
CA LEU A 100 -0.81 -15.83 1.05
C LEU A 100 -0.58 -17.30 1.43
N ASP A 101 0.60 -17.59 1.99
CA ASP A 101 1.03 -18.95 2.31
C ASP A 101 0.36 -19.52 3.58
N GLY A 102 -0.48 -18.74 4.27
CA GLY A 102 -1.34 -19.21 5.36
C GLY A 102 -0.60 -19.94 6.48
N ASN A 103 0.20 -19.21 7.26
CA ASN A 103 0.73 -19.68 8.55
C ASN A 103 0.26 -18.78 9.71
#